data_AF-A0A7Y6XH89-F1
#
_entry.id   AF-A0A7Y6XH89-F1
#
_cell.length_a   1.000
_cell.length_b   1.000
_cell.length_c   1.000
_cell.angle_alpha   90.00
_cell.angle_beta   90.00
_cell.angle_gamma   90.00
#
_symmetry.space_group_name_H-M   'P 1'
#
loop_
_entity.id
_entity.type
_entity.pdbx_description
1 polymer ?
#
loop_
_entity_poly.entity_id
_entity_poly.type
_entity_poly.pdbx_seq_one_letter_code
_entity_poly.pdbx_strand_id
1 'polypeptide(L)'
;MRFLQRTAVATAFCCGLLALTGCPDKTSGPSPDSGVADAPEVPKPPPPTTFALRSLAPDAGLVEISLEPGEKPVIEPTTTLELTASRGLRNYRVRLFDAAERAMVSDDVAEESETGLVYRIVLPQPLKTGFEYTLVVDAQTGTAFTDTLGRDVEELRTTFLIAGEKEKPALPPASAKKKRR
;
A
#
# COMPACT_ATOMS: atom_id res chain seq x y z
N MET A 1 36.25 17.32 -19.86
CA MET A 1 37.55 16.75 -19.44
C MET A 1 37.97 17.37 -18.13
N ARG A 2 38.00 16.60 -17.04
CA ARG A 2 39.03 16.62 -15.98
C ARG A 2 38.60 15.62 -14.90
N PHE A 3 39.36 14.53 -14.87
CA PHE A 3 39.39 13.48 -13.86
C PHE A 3 40.01 13.97 -12.55
N LEU A 4 39.98 13.08 -11.55
CA LEU A 4 40.67 13.03 -10.25
C LEU A 4 39.69 13.26 -9.09
N GLN A 5 39.62 12.44 -8.04
CA GLN A 5 40.65 11.55 -7.48
C GLN A 5 40.03 10.49 -6.55
N ARG A 6 40.69 9.33 -6.54
CA ARG A 6 40.47 8.18 -5.65
C ARG A 6 41.04 8.46 -4.25
N THR A 7 40.45 7.90 -3.21
CA THR A 7 41.17 7.45 -2.00
C THR A 7 40.44 6.27 -1.37
N ALA A 8 41.14 5.14 -1.28
CA ALA A 8 40.80 3.96 -0.50
C ALA A 8 41.70 3.94 0.75
N VAL A 9 41.20 3.47 1.90
CA VAL A 9 42.04 2.94 2.98
C VAL A 9 41.31 1.76 3.62
N ALA A 10 41.98 0.61 3.57
CA ALA A 10 41.63 -0.63 4.24
C ALA A 10 42.44 -0.73 5.54
N THR A 11 41.87 -1.30 6.59
CA THR A 11 42.63 -1.82 7.74
C THR A 11 41.99 -3.09 8.27
N ALA A 12 42.67 -4.21 8.03
CA ALA A 12 42.48 -5.50 8.66
C ALA A 12 43.17 -5.51 10.04
N PHE A 13 42.59 -6.20 11.02
CA PHE A 13 43.24 -6.48 12.30
C PHE A 13 43.26 -7.99 12.60
N CYS A 14 44.37 -8.40 13.21
CA CYS A 14 45.02 -9.69 13.11
C CYS A 14 44.81 -10.57 14.36
N CYS A 15 45.16 -11.85 14.20
CA CYS A 15 45.12 -13.00 15.11
C CYS A 15 45.71 -12.82 16.53
N GLY A 16 45.27 -13.69 17.46
CA GLY A 16 45.98 -14.04 18.69
C GLY A 16 45.61 -15.45 19.19
N LEU A 17 46.60 -16.34 19.28
CA LEU A 17 46.53 -17.77 19.65
C LEU A 17 46.57 -18.04 21.18
N LEU A 18 45.93 -19.16 21.55
CA LEU A 18 46.27 -20.22 22.54
C LEU A 18 46.93 -19.89 23.89
N ALA A 19 46.30 -20.40 24.97
CA ALA A 19 47.00 -21.01 26.11
C ALA A 19 46.15 -22.14 26.75
N LEU A 20 46.73 -23.34 26.81
CA LEU A 20 46.26 -24.57 27.46
C LEU A 20 47.01 -24.74 28.78
N THR A 21 46.33 -24.81 29.93
CA THR A 21 46.88 -25.42 31.17
C THR A 21 45.78 -25.97 32.09
N GLY A 22 45.83 -27.28 32.38
CA GLY A 22 45.57 -27.84 33.72
C GLY A 22 44.16 -28.40 34.08
N CYS A 23 44.03 -29.73 34.14
CA CYS A 23 43.06 -30.49 34.96
C CYS A 23 43.73 -30.88 36.31
N PRO A 24 43.09 -31.53 37.32
CA PRO A 24 41.66 -31.88 37.52
C PRO A 24 41.14 -31.50 38.94
N ASP A 25 39.84 -31.60 39.22
CA ASP A 25 39.30 -32.49 40.27
C ASP A 25 37.76 -32.45 40.37
N LYS A 26 37.22 -33.56 40.82
CA LYS A 26 35.81 -33.91 40.93
C LYS A 26 35.20 -33.25 42.16
N THR A 27 34.18 -32.42 41.97
CA THR A 27 33.17 -32.14 43.00
C THR A 27 31.81 -32.09 42.30
N SER A 28 31.02 -33.14 42.55
CA SER A 28 29.59 -33.16 42.27
C SER A 28 28.91 -32.15 43.19
N GLY A 29 28.79 -30.91 42.73
CA GLY A 29 27.93 -29.89 43.32
C GLY A 29 26.47 -30.14 42.93
N PRO A 30 25.51 -29.67 43.76
CA PRO A 30 24.10 -29.97 43.61
C PRO A 30 23.59 -29.50 42.24
N SER A 31 22.69 -30.30 41.65
CA SER A 31 21.96 -29.96 40.43
C SER A 31 21.53 -28.50 40.46
N PRO A 32 21.95 -27.64 39.51
CA PRO A 32 21.35 -26.33 39.38
C PRO A 32 19.89 -26.58 39.03
N ASP A 33 19.00 -26.12 39.91
CA ASP A 33 17.60 -25.95 39.61
C ASP A 33 17.57 -25.12 38.31
N SER A 34 17.09 -25.73 37.22
CA SER A 34 16.91 -25.05 35.95
C SER A 34 15.76 -24.08 36.13
N GLY A 35 16.03 -22.96 36.80
CA GLY A 35 15.28 -21.74 36.60
C GLY A 35 15.38 -21.45 35.11
N VAL A 36 14.28 -21.70 34.40
CA VAL A 36 14.12 -21.30 33.01
C VAL A 36 14.43 -19.81 32.99
N ALA A 37 15.60 -19.45 32.47
CA ALA A 37 15.94 -18.07 32.23
C ALA A 37 14.88 -17.57 31.26
N ASP A 38 14.06 -16.62 31.72
CA ASP A 38 13.11 -15.91 30.88
C ASP A 38 13.91 -15.36 29.70
N ALA A 39 13.65 -15.89 28.50
CA ALA A 39 14.35 -15.47 27.32
C ALA A 39 14.04 -13.98 27.13
N PRO A 40 15.03 -13.11 26.86
CA PRO A 40 14.76 -11.71 26.65
C PRO A 40 13.74 -11.56 25.51
N GLU A 41 12.59 -10.97 25.84
CA GLU A 41 11.51 -10.76 24.88
C GLU A 41 12.04 -9.87 23.77
N VAL A 42 12.24 -10.46 22.59
CA VAL A 42 12.72 -9.73 21.41
C VAL A 42 11.64 -8.70 21.03
N PRO A 43 11.96 -7.41 20.90
CA PRO A 43 10.98 -6.40 20.51
C PRO A 43 10.31 -6.80 19.19
N LYS A 44 8.97 -6.91 19.21
CA LYS A 44 8.20 -7.23 18.00
C LYS A 44 8.37 -6.10 16.97
N PRO A 45 8.65 -6.40 15.70
CA PRO A 45 8.72 -5.36 14.67
C PRO A 45 7.36 -4.63 14.55
N PRO A 46 7.38 -3.33 14.25
CA PRO A 46 6.16 -2.56 14.07
C PRO A 46 5.34 -3.11 12.89
N PRO A 47 4.00 -2.99 12.92
CA PRO A 47 3.14 -3.53 11.87
C PRO A 47 3.43 -2.92 10.49
N PRO A 48 3.18 -3.66 9.40
CA PRO A 48 3.28 -3.13 8.04
C PRO A 48 2.23 -2.04 7.81
N THR A 49 2.41 -1.24 6.77
CA THR A 49 1.43 -0.24 6.34
C THR A 49 0.20 -0.96 5.80
N THR A 50 -0.97 -0.53 6.26
CA THR A 50 -2.28 -1.06 5.87
C THR A 50 -3.10 0.03 5.18
N PHE A 51 -4.04 -0.39 4.34
CA PHE A 51 -4.97 0.49 3.64
C PHE A 51 -6.40 0.23 4.11
N ALA A 52 -7.25 1.25 4.04
CA ALA A 52 -8.70 1.12 4.13
C ALA A 52 -9.35 2.04 3.10
N LEU A 53 -10.37 1.52 2.41
CA LEU A 53 -11.11 2.24 1.37
C LEU A 53 -12.54 2.48 1.82
N ARG A 54 -13.04 3.69 1.59
CA ARG A 54 -14.40 4.09 1.91
C ARG A 54 -15.06 4.79 0.72
N SER A 55 -16.37 4.65 0.61
CA SER A 55 -17.20 5.44 -0.30
C SER A 55 -18.10 6.38 0.48
N LEU A 56 -18.41 7.54 -0.13
CA LEU A 56 -19.45 8.42 0.39
C LEU A 56 -20.82 7.85 0.01
N ALA A 57 -21.63 7.54 1.03
CA ALA A 57 -23.01 7.10 0.89
C ALA A 57 -23.97 8.28 0.64
N PRO A 58 -25.19 8.02 0.14
CA PRO A 58 -26.18 9.06 -0.15
C PRO A 58 -26.61 9.90 1.05
N ASP A 59 -26.47 9.37 2.27
CA ASP A 59 -26.75 10.05 3.54
C ASP A 59 -25.55 10.85 4.08
N ALA A 60 -24.51 11.02 3.26
CA ALA A 60 -23.22 11.61 3.59
C ALA A 60 -22.38 10.84 4.63
N GLY A 61 -22.75 9.59 4.96
CA GLY A 61 -21.92 8.68 5.72
C GLY A 61 -20.76 8.11 4.89
N LEU A 62 -19.71 7.63 5.56
CA LEU A 62 -18.65 6.85 4.92
C LEU A 62 -18.89 5.36 5.14
N VAL A 63 -18.93 4.59 4.07
CA VAL A 63 -19.11 3.13 4.10
C VAL A 63 -17.80 2.47 3.68
N GLU A 64 -17.30 1.57 4.52
CA GLU A 64 -16.07 0.83 4.29
C GLU A 64 -16.26 -0.23 3.20
N ILE A 65 -15.27 -0.33 2.32
CA ILE A 65 -15.20 -1.25 1.19
C ILE A 65 -14.13 -2.28 1.51
N SER A 66 -14.49 -3.56 1.45
CA SER A 66 -13.53 -4.65 1.66
C SER A 66 -12.37 -4.57 0.67
N LEU A 67 -11.15 -4.77 1.19
CA LEU A 67 -9.92 -4.85 0.40
C LEU A 67 -9.38 -6.28 0.31
N GLU A 68 -10.17 -7.26 0.75
CA GLU A 68 -9.76 -8.67 0.73
C GLU A 68 -9.52 -9.15 -0.71
N PRO A 69 -8.37 -9.80 -0.99
CA PRO A 69 -8.05 -10.27 -2.33
C PRO A 69 -9.10 -11.22 -2.89
N GLY A 70 -9.58 -10.91 -4.10
CA GLY A 70 -10.58 -11.73 -4.81
C GLY A 70 -12.03 -11.46 -4.41
N GLU A 71 -12.27 -10.65 -3.38
CA GLU A 71 -13.59 -10.11 -3.12
C GLU A 71 -13.94 -9.03 -4.15
N LYS A 72 -15.23 -8.92 -4.48
CA LYS A 72 -15.77 -7.85 -5.32
C LYS A 72 -16.98 -7.23 -4.61
N PRO A 73 -16.75 -6.41 -3.58
CA PRO A 73 -17.84 -5.79 -2.85
C PRO A 73 -18.70 -4.94 -3.77
N VAL A 74 -20.01 -4.95 -3.53
CA VAL A 74 -20.98 -4.11 -4.24
C VAL A 74 -21.22 -2.85 -3.41
N ILE A 75 -21.06 -1.69 -4.01
CA ILE A 75 -21.20 -0.39 -3.35
C ILE A 75 -22.23 0.48 -4.08
N GLU A 76 -22.80 1.45 -3.37
CA GLU A 76 -23.71 2.41 -3.98
C GLU A 76 -22.99 3.35 -4.96
N PRO A 77 -23.71 3.91 -5.96
CA PRO A 77 -23.15 4.94 -6.83
C PRO A 77 -22.64 6.12 -6.02
N THR A 78 -21.36 6.45 -6.20
CA THR A 78 -20.70 7.53 -5.46
C THR A 78 -19.86 8.41 -6.38
N THR A 79 -19.68 9.66 -5.97
CA THR A 79 -18.72 10.60 -6.57
C THR A 79 -17.42 10.68 -5.76
N THR A 80 -17.35 10.09 -4.57
CA THR A 80 -16.20 10.27 -3.67
C THR A 80 -15.74 8.93 -3.12
N LEU A 81 -14.45 8.66 -3.28
CA LEU A 81 -13.76 7.56 -2.62
C LEU A 81 -12.66 8.12 -1.71
N GLU A 82 -12.56 7.58 -0.50
CA GLU A 82 -11.52 7.95 0.46
C GLU A 82 -10.65 6.71 0.74
N LEU A 83 -9.39 6.79 0.34
CA LEU A 83 -8.37 5.82 0.69
C LEU A 83 -7.57 6.36 1.87
N THR A 84 -7.45 5.56 2.92
CA THR A 84 -6.58 5.87 4.06
C THR A 84 -5.44 4.86 4.13
N ALA A 85 -4.25 5.33 4.51
CA ALA A 85 -3.14 4.45 4.87
C ALA A 85 -2.72 4.72 6.32
N SER A 86 -2.38 3.67 7.07
CA SER A 86 -1.98 3.78 8.48
C SER A 86 -0.64 4.48 8.71
N ARG A 87 0.06 4.86 7.63
CA ARG A 87 1.31 5.63 7.62
C ARG A 87 1.34 6.53 6.39
N GLY A 88 2.08 7.63 6.45
CA GLY A 88 2.38 8.40 5.25
C GLY A 88 3.15 7.57 4.22
N LEU A 89 2.99 7.89 2.94
CA LEU A 89 3.60 7.18 1.81
C LEU A 89 4.56 8.09 1.05
N ARG A 90 5.49 7.49 0.32
CA ARG A 90 6.45 8.17 -0.55
C ARG A 90 6.51 7.47 -1.89
N ASN A 91 6.62 8.25 -2.98
CA ASN A 91 6.69 7.72 -4.35
C ASN A 91 5.47 6.86 -4.73
N TYR A 92 4.28 7.22 -4.26
CA TYR A 92 3.05 6.48 -4.53
C TYR A 92 2.19 7.24 -5.55
N ARG A 93 1.33 6.50 -6.26
CA ARG A 93 0.22 7.06 -7.02
C ARG A 93 -1.03 6.25 -6.73
N VAL A 94 -2.17 6.92 -6.75
CA VAL A 94 -3.49 6.28 -6.67
C VAL A 94 -4.17 6.45 -8.01
N ARG A 95 -4.73 5.38 -8.56
CA ARG A 95 -5.43 5.40 -9.85
C ARG A 95 -6.71 4.61 -9.77
N LEU A 96 -7.77 5.15 -10.35
CA LEU A 96 -9.04 4.45 -10.54
C LEU A 96 -9.20 4.08 -12.00
N PHE A 97 -9.55 2.83 -12.27
CA PHE A 97 -9.76 2.31 -13.62
C PHE A 97 -11.19 1.83 -13.80
N ASP A 98 -11.73 2.01 -15.01
CA ASP A 98 -12.97 1.38 -15.42
C ASP A 98 -12.78 -0.10 -15.80
N ALA A 99 -13.88 -0.80 -16.11
CA ALA A 99 -13.86 -2.20 -16.53
C ALA A 99 -13.07 -2.47 -17.84
N ALA A 100 -12.68 -1.43 -18.59
CA ALA A 100 -11.83 -1.53 -19.78
C ALA A 100 -10.37 -1.14 -19.49
N GLU A 101 -9.99 -1.08 -18.20
CA GLU A 101 -8.67 -0.65 -17.72
C GLU A 101 -8.27 0.77 -18.17
N ARG A 102 -9.25 1.64 -18.40
CA ARG A 102 -8.99 3.04 -18.70
C ARG A 102 -9.00 3.84 -17.42
N ALA A 103 -7.99 4.68 -17.24
CA ALA A 103 -7.91 5.58 -16.10
C ALA A 103 -9.11 6.54 -16.11
N MET A 104 -9.78 6.64 -14.97
CA MET A 104 -10.87 7.58 -14.73
C MET A 104 -10.31 8.98 -14.52
N VAL A 105 -11.08 9.98 -14.95
CA VAL A 105 -10.78 11.39 -14.65
C VAL A 105 -11.35 11.71 -13.27
N SER A 106 -10.51 12.23 -12.39
CA SER A 106 -10.86 12.64 -11.04
C SER A 106 -10.04 13.86 -10.62
N ASP A 107 -10.61 14.64 -9.70
CA ASP A 107 -9.93 15.69 -8.97
C ASP A 107 -9.49 15.12 -7.62
N ASP A 108 -8.20 14.86 -7.50
CA ASP A 108 -7.65 14.14 -6.34
C ASP A 108 -7.04 15.10 -5.32
N VAL A 109 -7.26 14.81 -4.03
CA VAL A 109 -6.69 15.56 -2.91
C VAL A 109 -5.99 14.59 -1.96
N ALA A 110 -4.73 14.88 -1.64
CA ALA A 110 -3.95 14.12 -0.68
C ALA A 110 -3.63 14.97 0.56
N GLU A 111 -3.99 14.45 1.73
CA GLU A 111 -3.60 14.99 3.02
C GLU A 111 -2.60 14.00 3.65
N GLU A 112 -1.32 14.35 3.56
CA GLU A 112 -0.21 13.56 4.07
C GLU A 112 0.23 14.05 5.46
N SER A 113 0.48 13.10 6.35
CA SER A 113 1.12 13.32 7.64
C SER A 113 2.14 12.22 7.91
N GLU A 114 2.99 12.42 8.92
CA GLU A 114 3.94 11.36 9.33
C GLU A 114 3.21 10.09 9.79
N THR A 115 2.01 10.24 10.33
CA THR A 115 1.18 9.20 10.95
C THR A 115 0.15 8.58 10.02
N GLY A 116 0.03 9.04 8.78
CA GLY A 116 -1.02 8.54 7.88
C GLY A 116 -1.17 9.33 6.59
N LEU A 117 -1.90 8.74 5.66
CA LEU A 117 -2.36 9.38 4.43
C LEU A 117 -3.89 9.32 4.39
N VAL A 118 -4.52 10.43 4.02
CA VAL A 118 -5.92 10.46 3.56
C VAL A 118 -5.91 10.94 2.11
N TYR A 119 -6.29 10.07 1.19
CA TYR A 119 -6.37 10.36 -0.23
C TYR A 119 -7.83 10.32 -0.68
N ARG A 120 -8.32 11.43 -1.22
CA ARG A 120 -9.69 11.58 -1.68
C ARG A 120 -9.72 11.69 -3.19
N ILE A 121 -10.48 10.79 -3.82
CA ILE A 121 -10.77 10.80 -5.25
C ILE A 121 -12.14 11.43 -5.42
N VAL A 122 -12.20 12.60 -6.05
CA VAL A 122 -13.47 13.28 -6.35
C VAL A 122 -13.77 13.14 -7.84
N LEU A 123 -14.88 12.50 -8.15
CA LEU A 123 -15.30 12.22 -9.52
C LEU A 123 -16.28 13.30 -10.00
N PRO A 124 -16.19 13.73 -11.27
CA PRO A 124 -17.09 14.74 -11.83
C PRO A 124 -18.54 14.23 -11.96
N GLN A 125 -18.71 12.92 -12.05
CA GLN A 125 -20.00 12.24 -12.11
C GLN A 125 -19.96 10.96 -11.26
N PRO A 126 -21.10 10.50 -10.72
CA PRO A 126 -21.15 9.23 -10.01
C PRO A 126 -20.65 8.08 -10.90
N LEU A 127 -20.05 7.08 -10.26
CA LEU A 127 -19.68 5.84 -10.95
C LEU A 127 -20.91 5.15 -11.55
N LYS A 128 -20.75 4.56 -12.73
CA LYS A 128 -21.85 3.98 -13.50
C LYS A 128 -22.32 2.68 -12.87
N THR A 129 -23.63 2.53 -12.75
CA THR A 129 -24.28 1.36 -12.16
C THR A 129 -24.03 0.09 -12.97
N GLY A 130 -23.84 -1.03 -12.28
CA GLY A 130 -23.58 -2.34 -12.88
C GLY A 130 -22.24 -2.45 -13.62
N PHE A 131 -21.30 -1.54 -13.36
CA PHE A 131 -19.92 -1.60 -13.84
C PHE A 131 -18.94 -1.88 -12.71
N GLU A 132 -17.86 -2.56 -13.10
CA GLU A 132 -16.71 -2.87 -12.26
C GLU A 132 -15.67 -1.75 -12.38
N TYR A 133 -15.05 -1.42 -11.25
CA TYR A 133 -13.96 -0.47 -11.17
C TYR A 133 -12.81 -1.06 -10.36
N THR A 134 -11.59 -0.66 -10.70
CA THR A 134 -10.38 -1.12 -10.03
C THR A 134 -9.61 0.07 -9.46
N LEU A 135 -9.37 0.06 -8.16
CA LEU A 135 -8.48 1.01 -7.49
C LEU A 135 -7.08 0.38 -7.40
N VAL A 136 -6.07 1.14 -7.81
CA VAL A 136 -4.66 0.73 -7.75
C VAL A 136 -3.87 1.76 -6.96
N VAL A 137 -3.05 1.29 -6.01
CA VAL A 137 -2.01 2.06 -5.34
C VAL A 137 -0.68 1.40 -5.66
N ASP A 138 0.16 2.12 -6.39
CA ASP A 138 1.45 1.60 -6.85
C ASP A 138 2.52 2.69 -6.92
N ALA A 139 3.72 2.32 -7.36
CA ALA A 139 4.83 3.25 -7.46
C ALA A 139 4.58 4.33 -8.53
N GLN A 140 4.77 5.59 -8.15
CA GLN A 140 4.72 6.71 -9.10
C GLN A 140 5.91 6.64 -10.08
N THR A 141 7.09 6.31 -9.57
CA THR A 141 8.32 6.11 -10.34
C THR A 141 9.03 4.83 -9.94
N GLY A 142 9.69 4.15 -10.87
CA GLY A 142 10.35 2.87 -10.57
C GLY A 142 9.35 1.71 -10.37
N THR A 143 9.69 0.77 -9.49
CA THR A 143 8.96 -0.50 -9.28
C THR A 143 8.49 -0.73 -7.84
N ALA A 144 8.72 0.24 -6.94
CA ALA A 144 8.36 0.13 -5.53
C ALA A 144 8.12 1.52 -4.92
N PHE A 145 7.30 1.55 -3.86
CA PHE A 145 7.02 2.73 -3.07
C PHE A 145 7.15 2.39 -1.58
N THR A 146 7.35 3.40 -0.75
CA THR A 146 7.72 3.21 0.65
C THR A 146 6.83 3.99 1.60
N ASP A 147 6.82 3.58 2.86
CA ASP A 147 6.22 4.37 3.94
C ASP A 147 7.18 5.44 4.47
N THR A 148 6.73 6.25 5.43
CA THR A 148 7.58 7.28 6.07
C THR A 148 8.79 6.73 6.83
N LEU A 149 8.86 5.42 7.14
CA LEU A 149 10.04 4.77 7.72
C LEU A 149 11.00 4.21 6.66
N GLY A 150 10.68 4.35 5.37
CA GLY A 150 11.48 3.80 4.27
C GLY A 150 11.29 2.30 4.07
N ARG A 151 10.21 1.71 4.59
CA ARG A 151 9.87 0.30 4.34
C ARG A 151 9.08 0.19 3.06
N ASP A 152 9.36 -0.84 2.25
CA ASP A 152 8.59 -1.14 1.05
C ASP A 152 7.13 -1.46 1.43
N VAL A 153 6.20 -0.94 0.64
CA VAL A 153 4.77 -1.18 0.77
C VAL A 153 4.30 -1.99 -0.42
N GLU A 154 3.49 -3.01 -0.17
CA GLU A 154 2.91 -3.84 -1.22
C GLU A 154 1.91 -3.02 -2.07
N GLU A 155 1.92 -3.27 -3.39
CA GLU A 155 0.95 -2.65 -4.29
C GLU A 155 -0.46 -3.12 -3.95
N LEU A 156 -1.39 -2.17 -3.85
CA LEU A 156 -2.79 -2.48 -3.66
C LEU A 156 -3.48 -2.50 -5.02
N ARG A 157 -4.18 -3.58 -5.32
CA ARG A 157 -5.13 -3.66 -6.44
C ARG A 157 -6.42 -4.28 -5.95
N THR A 158 -7.45 -3.46 -5.79
CA THR A 158 -8.78 -3.90 -5.36
C THR A 158 -9.83 -3.58 -6.40
N THR A 159 -10.89 -4.37 -6.43
CA THR A 159 -11.94 -4.30 -7.42
C THR A 159 -13.29 -4.28 -6.72
N PHE A 160 -14.20 -3.42 -7.17
CA PHE A 160 -15.55 -3.31 -6.62
C PHE A 160 -16.58 -3.08 -7.73
N LEU A 161 -17.84 -3.44 -7.46
CA LEU A 161 -18.96 -3.30 -8.38
C LEU A 161 -19.88 -2.18 -7.89
N ILE A 162 -20.42 -1.37 -8.81
CA ILE A 162 -21.46 -0.40 -8.47
C ILE A 162 -22.83 -1.05 -8.57
N ALA A 163 -23.63 -0.91 -7.50
CA ALA A 163 -25.00 -1.38 -7.44
C ALA A 163 -25.87 -0.83 -8.58
N GLY A 164 -26.94 -1.55 -8.92
CA GLY A 164 -27.91 -1.16 -9.94
C GLY A 164 -27.73 -1.87 -11.28
N GLU A 165 -28.69 -1.66 -12.19
CA GLU A 165 -28.65 -2.24 -13.52
C GLU A 165 -27.50 -1.67 -14.34
N LYS A 166 -26.89 -2.52 -15.17
CA LYS A 166 -25.79 -2.10 -16.04
C LYS A 166 -26.27 -1.03 -17.00
N GLU A 167 -25.78 0.19 -16.82
CA GLU A 167 -26.15 1.33 -17.67
C GLU A 167 -25.75 1.03 -19.12
N LYS A 168 -26.72 1.02 -20.04
CA LYS A 168 -26.43 0.84 -21.47
C LYS A 168 -25.70 2.10 -21.98
N PRO A 169 -24.59 1.97 -22.74
CA PRO A 169 -23.94 3.11 -23.34
C PRO A 169 -24.95 3.93 -24.14
N ALA A 170 -25.01 5.24 -23.90
CA ALA A 170 -25.85 6.14 -24.67
C ALA A 170 -25.51 5.98 -26.15
N LEU A 171 -26.51 5.69 -26.98
CA LEU A 171 -26.33 5.58 -28.43
C LEU A 171 -25.80 6.91 -28.96
N PRO A 172 -24.80 6.89 -29.87
CA PRO A 172 -24.27 8.12 -30.44
C PRO A 172 -25.39 8.92 -31.12
N PRO A 173 -25.41 10.26 -31.01
CA PRO A 173 -26.46 11.07 -31.61
C PRO A 173 -26.49 10.83 -33.12
N ALA A 174 -27.66 10.45 -33.64
CA ALA A 174 -27.83 10.15 -35.05
C ALA A 174 -27.44 11.37 -35.90
N SER A 175 -26.43 11.23 -36.76
CA SER A 175 -25.97 12.30 -37.63
C SER A 175 -27.14 12.78 -38.50
N ALA A 176 -27.57 14.02 -38.31
CA ALA A 176 -28.63 14.64 -39.11
C ALA A 176 -28.17 14.72 -40.57
N LYS A 177 -28.73 13.85 -41.42
CA LYS A 177 -28.52 13.92 -42.88
C LYS A 177 -29.12 15.23 -43.39
N LYS A 178 -28.27 16.21 -43.65
CA LYS A 178 -28.61 17.48 -44.28
C LYS A 178 -29.07 17.21 -45.70
N LYS A 179 -30.39 17.16 -45.91
CA LYS A 179 -31.04 17.01 -47.22
C LYS A 179 -30.74 18.29 -48.03
N ARG A 180 -29.76 18.25 -48.94
CA ARG A 180 -29.58 19.30 -49.95
C ARG A 180 -30.77 19.21 -50.92
N ARG A 181 -31.51 20.31 -51.00
CA ARG A 181 -32.58 20.57 -51.96
C ARG A 181 -31.98 21.08 -53.25
#